data_AF-A0A6P8GID4-F1
#
_entry.id   AF-A0A6P8GID4-F1
#
_cell.length_a   1.000
_cell.length_b   1.000
_cell.length_c   1.000
_cell.angle_alpha   90.00
_cell.angle_beta   90.00
_cell.angle_gamma   90.00
#
_symmetry.space_group_name_H-M   'P 1'
#
loop_
_entity.id
_entity.type
_entity.pdbx_description
1 polymer ?
#
loop_
_entity_poly.entity_id
_entity_poly.type
_entity_poly.pdbx_seq_one_letter_code
_entity_poly.pdbx_strand_id
1 'polypeptide(L)'
;MALYEAMFTQYSTCTAQILVTNLDFHDDQKRRNLNSTLHELLRMNIVPIINTNDAVVPPPEPNSDLQGVNVISIKDNDSLAARLAVEMKADLLIALSDVEGLYDSPPGTDDAKLLDTFYPGDQQSITYGNKSRVGIGGMEAKVKAALWALQGGTSVVIANGTNPKVTGHVITDIVEGKKVGTFFSEVKPAGPTVEQQTEMARTAGRTLASLHPDQRSEIICGFADLLTEKREEILSANKKDMELAGNGGRMTPAMMNRLSLSSSKLNSLAIGLRQIAVSSQDSVGRVLRRTRVANNLELEQITVPIGVLLVIFESRPDCLPQVSALAIASGNALLLKGGKEATHTNRILHELAQEALALHGVRDAIQLVSTREDVEDLCRLEKMIDLIIPRGSSQLVRDIQRAAKGIPVLGHSEGICHVYIDAEASIDKVIKIVRDSKCDYPAACNAMETLLVHRDVLRAPLFDQIIDMLRTERVKIHAGPRFASYLTFSPSEVKSLRTEYGDLECCIEVVDSLQEAIDHIHKYGSSHTDVIVTENEETAEQFLQQLDSACVFWNASSRFADGYRFGLGAEVGISTARIHARGPVGLEGLLTTKWVLRGDGHTAADFSEQGSMKFLHENLPVAHPLHGQRTSN
;
A
#
# COMPACT_ATOMS: atom_id res chain seq x y z
N MET A 1 -13.76 42.33 12.86
CA MET A 1 -13.38 42.15 14.28
C MET A 1 -14.44 41.36 15.06
N ALA A 2 -15.70 41.79 15.11
CA ALA A 2 -16.77 41.11 15.85
C ALA A 2 -16.89 39.59 15.58
N LEU A 3 -16.66 39.14 14.34
CA LEU A 3 -16.65 37.71 14.00
C LEU A 3 -15.50 36.96 14.70
N TYR A 4 -14.29 37.52 14.73
CA TYR A 4 -13.14 36.90 15.40
C TYR A 4 -13.39 36.80 16.91
N GLU A 5 -13.88 37.88 17.53
CA GLU A 5 -14.24 37.87 18.96
C GLU A 5 -15.29 36.80 19.27
N ALA A 6 -16.36 36.72 18.48
CA ALA A 6 -17.41 35.72 18.66
C ALA A 6 -16.88 34.28 18.55
N MET A 7 -16.00 34.00 17.57
CA MET A 7 -15.47 32.66 17.34
C MET A 7 -14.42 32.27 18.39
N PHE A 8 -13.47 33.15 18.74
CA PHE A 8 -12.42 32.84 19.71
C PHE A 8 -12.93 32.81 21.17
N THR A 9 -13.99 33.55 21.49
CA THR A 9 -14.62 33.50 22.83
C THR A 9 -15.20 32.11 23.13
N GLN A 10 -15.65 31.36 22.12
CA GLN A 10 -16.11 29.97 22.30
C GLN A 10 -14.99 29.05 22.83
N TYR A 11 -13.73 29.43 22.61
CA TYR A 11 -12.54 28.71 23.07
C TYR A 11 -11.83 29.43 24.24
N SER A 12 -12.54 30.31 24.95
CA SER A 12 -11.99 31.09 26.07
C SER A 12 -10.71 31.86 25.71
N THR A 13 -10.59 32.28 24.45
CA THR A 13 -9.41 32.98 23.93
C THR A 13 -9.79 34.41 23.58
N CYS A 14 -9.03 35.37 24.10
CA CYS A 14 -9.23 36.79 23.80
C CYS A 14 -8.57 37.15 22.47
N THR A 15 -9.10 38.15 21.78
CA THR A 15 -8.49 38.71 20.56
C THR A 15 -8.22 40.20 20.74
N ALA A 16 -7.19 40.73 20.08
CA ALA A 16 -6.89 42.16 20.06
C ALA A 16 -6.66 42.64 18.62
N GLN A 17 -7.24 43.77 18.25
CA GLN A 17 -7.03 44.34 16.91
C GLN A 17 -5.81 45.26 16.90
N ILE A 18 -4.92 45.07 15.93
CA ILE A 18 -3.79 45.96 15.67
C ILE A 18 -3.89 46.44 14.22
N LEU A 19 -3.83 47.77 14.03
CA LEU A 19 -3.77 48.38 12.71
C LEU A 19 -2.36 48.87 12.45
N VAL A 20 -1.75 48.41 11.36
CA VAL A 20 -0.37 48.72 11.00
C VAL A 20 -0.27 49.54 9.71
N THR A 21 0.82 50.28 9.59
CA THR A 21 1.19 51.09 8.43
C THR A 21 2.58 50.71 7.94
N ASN A 22 2.95 51.15 6.73
CA ASN A 22 4.30 50.86 6.20
C ASN A 22 5.42 51.42 7.09
N LEU A 23 5.17 52.54 7.78
CA LEU A 23 6.14 53.15 8.71
C LEU A 23 6.45 52.27 9.92
N ASP A 24 5.53 51.37 10.33
CA ASP A 24 5.74 50.49 11.48
C ASP A 24 6.77 49.39 11.20
N PHE A 25 7.07 49.13 9.92
CA PHE A 25 8.09 48.17 9.49
C PHE A 25 9.41 48.85 9.07
N HIS A 26 9.37 50.13 8.66
CA HIS A 26 10.56 50.86 8.19
C HIS A 26 11.29 51.63 9.30
N ASP A 27 10.59 52.08 10.34
CA ASP A 27 11.21 52.77 11.48
C ASP A 27 11.64 51.77 12.58
N ASP A 28 12.93 51.78 12.95
CA ASP A 28 13.50 50.84 13.91
C ASP A 28 12.88 50.92 15.31
N GLN A 29 12.40 52.09 15.73
CA GLN A 29 11.77 52.24 17.03
C GLN A 29 10.33 51.70 17.00
N LYS A 30 9.56 52.05 15.96
CA LYS A 30 8.19 51.55 15.78
C LYS A 30 8.15 50.04 15.58
N ARG A 31 9.09 49.50 14.81
CA ARG A 31 9.26 48.06 14.58
C ARG A 31 9.48 47.29 15.87
N ARG A 32 10.38 47.77 16.74
CA ARG A 32 10.60 47.20 18.09
C ARG A 32 9.36 47.28 18.97
N ASN A 33 8.62 48.39 18.91
CA ASN A 33 7.38 48.55 19.66
C ASN A 33 6.30 47.57 19.19
N LEU A 34 6.13 47.40 17.87
CA LEU A 34 5.20 46.45 17.27
C LEU A 34 5.52 45.02 17.71
N ASN A 35 6.77 44.61 17.55
CA ASN A 35 7.28 43.29 17.93
C ASN A 35 7.05 43.00 19.43
N SER A 36 7.40 43.97 20.31
CA SER A 36 7.16 43.86 21.76
C SER A 36 5.67 43.73 22.10
N THR A 37 4.82 44.51 21.43
CA THR A 37 3.36 44.48 21.64
C THR A 37 2.79 43.11 21.27
N LEU A 38 3.19 42.56 20.12
CA LEU A 38 2.73 41.26 19.66
C LEU A 38 3.16 40.13 20.60
N HIS A 39 4.43 40.12 21.03
CA HIS A 39 4.89 39.13 22.00
C HIS A 39 4.16 39.21 23.35
N GLU A 40 3.88 40.42 23.84
CA GLU A 40 3.19 40.57 25.12
C GLU A 40 1.72 40.13 25.04
N LEU A 41 1.02 40.44 23.94
CA LEU A 41 -0.33 39.93 23.69
C LEU A 41 -0.36 38.39 23.67
N LEU A 42 0.57 37.77 22.95
CA LEU A 42 0.67 36.30 22.89
C LEU A 42 0.97 35.70 24.28
N ARG A 43 1.83 36.33 25.09
CA ARG A 43 2.10 35.91 26.48
C ARG A 43 0.87 36.00 27.37
N MET A 44 0.00 36.98 27.13
CA MET A 44 -1.28 37.13 27.81
C MET A 44 -2.36 36.19 27.28
N ASN A 45 -2.03 35.27 26.37
CA ASN A 45 -2.97 34.37 25.70
C ASN A 45 -4.04 35.13 24.89
N ILE A 46 -3.63 36.25 24.28
CA ILE A 46 -4.46 37.08 23.41
C ILE A 46 -3.99 36.91 21.97
N VAL A 47 -4.89 36.54 21.07
CA VAL A 47 -4.60 36.38 19.64
C VAL A 47 -4.65 37.74 18.94
N PRO A 48 -3.54 38.25 18.38
CA PRO A 48 -3.54 39.52 17.65
C PRO A 48 -4.15 39.35 16.25
N ILE A 49 -5.15 40.17 15.93
CA ILE A 49 -5.76 40.30 14.61
C ILE A 49 -5.20 41.57 13.96
N ILE A 50 -4.38 41.41 12.93
CA ILE A 50 -3.58 42.48 12.34
C ILE A 50 -4.10 42.83 10.96
N ASN A 51 -4.37 44.10 10.70
CA ASN A 51 -4.80 44.62 9.40
C ASN A 51 -4.03 45.90 9.04
N THR A 52 -4.00 46.27 7.76
CA THR A 52 -3.52 47.59 7.35
C THR A 52 -4.47 48.69 7.82
N ASN A 53 -3.90 49.85 8.19
CA ASN A 53 -4.67 51.04 8.50
C ASN A 53 -4.89 51.89 7.24
N ASP A 54 -5.82 51.48 6.38
CA ASP A 54 -6.05 52.14 5.09
C ASP A 54 -6.45 53.61 5.21
N ALA A 55 -6.97 54.04 6.38
CA ALA A 55 -7.38 55.41 6.63
C ALA A 55 -6.21 56.41 6.70
N VAL A 56 -4.98 55.94 6.91
CA VAL A 56 -3.77 56.78 7.06
C VAL A 56 -2.66 56.42 6.07
N VAL A 57 -2.92 55.49 5.14
CA VAL A 57 -1.98 55.11 4.09
C VAL A 57 -2.15 56.09 2.91
N PRO A 58 -1.09 56.83 2.50
CA PRO A 58 -1.19 57.76 1.38
C PRO A 58 -1.46 57.02 0.05
N PRO A 59 -2.15 57.66 -0.92
CA PRO A 59 -2.38 57.08 -2.24
C PRO A 59 -1.04 56.78 -2.93
N PRO A 60 -0.98 55.75 -3.80
CA PRO A 60 0.27 55.25 -4.33
C PRO A 60 0.96 56.30 -5.23
N GLU A 61 2.15 56.75 -4.84
CA GLU A 61 3.05 57.41 -5.79
C GLU A 61 3.61 56.35 -6.75
N PRO A 62 3.56 56.58 -8.09
CA PRO A 62 4.21 55.70 -9.04
C PRO A 62 5.73 55.90 -8.96
N ASN A 63 6.45 54.82 -8.61
CA ASN A 63 7.90 54.66 -8.77
C ASN A 63 8.82 55.52 -7.87
N SER A 64 8.71 55.42 -6.55
CA SER A 64 9.79 55.85 -5.63
C SER A 64 10.37 54.74 -4.74
N ASP A 65 9.75 53.55 -4.66
CA ASP A 65 10.24 52.43 -3.84
C ASP A 65 11.24 51.48 -4.57
N LEU A 66 11.69 51.82 -5.79
CA LEU A 66 12.55 50.96 -6.61
C LEU A 66 13.99 51.46 -6.70
N GLN A 67 14.72 51.40 -5.60
CA GLN A 67 16.18 51.17 -5.61
C GLN A 67 16.57 50.23 -4.47
N GLY A 68 16.43 48.93 -4.72
CA GLY A 68 16.86 47.86 -3.82
C GLY A 68 16.05 46.59 -4.05
N VAL A 69 16.71 45.45 -4.20
CA VAL A 69 16.14 44.17 -4.64
C VAL A 69 15.14 43.54 -3.63
N ASN A 70 14.93 44.12 -2.44
CA ASN A 70 14.29 43.42 -1.30
C ASN A 70 13.04 44.08 -0.68
N VAL A 71 12.35 45.02 -1.34
CA VAL A 71 11.19 45.72 -0.73
C VAL A 71 9.86 45.27 -1.36
N ILE A 72 9.09 44.44 -0.65
CA ILE A 72 7.70 44.09 -1.04
C ILE A 72 6.73 45.21 -0.67
N SER A 73 5.85 45.66 -1.57
CA SER A 73 4.84 46.68 -1.25
C SER A 73 3.76 46.16 -0.29
N ILE A 74 3.47 46.85 0.83
CA ILE A 74 2.39 46.49 1.79
C ILE A 74 1.02 46.92 1.24
N LYS A 75 0.67 46.48 0.02
CA LYS A 75 -0.62 46.81 -0.61
C LYS A 75 -1.63 45.67 -0.52
N ASP A 76 -1.17 44.44 -0.30
CA ASP A 76 -2.03 43.27 -0.12
C ASP A 76 -1.72 42.54 1.19
N ASN A 77 -2.71 41.79 1.67
CA ASN A 77 -2.63 41.04 2.92
C ASN A 77 -1.53 39.97 2.88
N ASP A 78 -1.26 39.42 1.70
CA ASP A 78 -0.23 38.41 1.47
C ASP A 78 1.16 38.97 1.81
N SER A 79 1.47 40.16 1.29
CA SER A 79 2.73 40.88 1.55
C SER A 79 2.87 41.33 3.01
N LEU A 80 1.76 41.77 3.62
CA LEU A 80 1.74 42.15 5.02
C LEU A 80 2.05 40.93 5.92
N ALA A 81 1.38 39.81 5.66
CA ALA A 81 1.56 38.58 6.42
C ALA A 81 3.00 38.05 6.30
N ALA A 82 3.58 38.07 5.10
CA ALA A 82 4.98 37.71 4.87
C ALA A 82 5.96 38.57 5.67
N ARG A 83 5.82 39.90 5.61
CA ARG A 83 6.66 40.84 6.37
C ARG A 83 6.56 40.63 7.88
N LEU A 84 5.33 40.48 8.37
CA LEU A 84 5.08 40.27 9.79
C LEU A 84 5.68 38.95 10.28
N ALA A 85 5.54 37.88 9.50
CA ALA A 85 6.05 36.56 9.87
C ALA A 85 7.58 36.56 10.00
N VAL A 86 8.28 37.21 9.06
CA VAL A 86 9.74 37.37 9.11
C VAL A 86 10.16 38.26 10.30
N GLU A 87 9.47 39.38 10.53
CA GLU A 87 9.79 40.27 11.65
C GLU A 87 9.57 39.58 13.01
N MET A 88 8.55 38.74 13.10
CA MET A 88 8.27 37.92 14.28
C MET A 88 9.13 36.66 14.39
N LYS A 89 9.96 36.38 13.38
CA LYS A 89 10.74 35.14 13.26
C LYS A 89 9.85 33.90 13.43
N ALA A 90 8.68 33.92 12.81
CA ALA A 90 7.77 32.79 12.82
C ALA A 90 8.41 31.61 12.07
N ASP A 91 8.22 30.40 12.61
CA ASP A 91 8.70 29.17 11.96
C ASP A 91 7.92 28.87 10.67
N LEU A 92 6.61 29.17 10.67
CA LEU A 92 5.68 28.84 9.61
C LEU A 92 4.64 29.95 9.39
N LEU A 93 4.46 30.34 8.13
CA LEU A 93 3.36 31.16 7.66
C LEU A 93 2.37 30.30 6.87
N ILE A 94 1.11 30.25 7.32
CA ILE A 94 0.03 29.56 6.60
C ILE A 94 -0.84 30.61 5.90
N ALA A 95 -0.76 30.66 4.58
CA ALA A 95 -1.56 31.54 3.73
C ALA A 95 -2.80 30.79 3.22
N LEU A 96 -3.93 30.99 3.90
CA LEU A 96 -5.22 30.42 3.51
C LEU A 96 -5.89 31.26 2.41
N SER A 97 -6.10 30.67 1.23
CA SER A 97 -6.73 31.29 0.06
C SER A 97 -7.97 30.52 -0.40
N ASP A 98 -8.63 31.02 -1.45
CA ASP A 98 -9.63 30.33 -2.26
C ASP A 98 -9.05 29.32 -3.27
N VAL A 99 -7.73 29.31 -3.46
CA VAL A 99 -7.02 28.34 -4.32
C VAL A 99 -6.49 27.15 -3.51
N GLU A 100 -6.33 26.00 -4.15
CA GLU A 100 -5.72 24.82 -3.52
C GLU A 100 -4.22 24.97 -3.30
N GLY A 101 -3.51 25.63 -4.23
CA GLY A 101 -2.07 25.86 -4.17
C GLY A 101 -1.52 26.14 -5.57
N LEU A 102 -0.25 25.79 -5.80
CA LEU A 102 0.39 25.87 -7.12
C LEU A 102 0.14 24.58 -7.90
N TYR A 103 -0.04 24.70 -9.22
CA TYR A 103 -0.18 23.56 -10.11
C TYR A 103 0.99 23.49 -11.10
N ASP A 104 1.30 22.29 -11.57
CA ASP A 104 2.31 22.03 -12.60
C ASP A 104 1.90 22.52 -14.00
N SER A 105 0.60 22.70 -14.21
CA SER A 105 -0.02 23.17 -15.45
C SER A 105 -1.31 23.94 -15.14
N PRO A 106 -1.92 24.66 -16.12
CA PRO A 106 -3.08 25.51 -15.85
C PRO A 106 -4.23 24.74 -15.19
N PRO A 107 -4.76 25.20 -14.04
CA PRO A 107 -5.82 24.49 -13.34
C PRO A 107 -7.07 24.37 -14.21
N GLY A 108 -7.59 23.14 -14.34
CA GLY A 108 -8.76 22.81 -15.18
C GLY A 108 -8.44 22.04 -16.47
N THR A 109 -7.17 21.75 -16.77
CA THR A 109 -6.81 20.70 -17.73
C THR A 109 -6.89 19.32 -17.07
N ASP A 110 -7.16 18.27 -17.86
CA ASP A 110 -7.34 16.90 -17.34
C ASP A 110 -6.11 16.32 -16.62
N ASP A 111 -4.93 16.93 -16.81
CA ASP A 111 -3.66 16.50 -16.24
C ASP A 111 -3.03 17.52 -15.27
N ALA A 112 -3.74 18.60 -14.88
CA ALA A 112 -3.21 19.55 -13.90
C ALA A 112 -3.07 18.91 -12.50
N LYS A 113 -1.85 18.92 -11.97
CA LYS A 113 -1.54 18.39 -10.63
C LYS A 113 -1.10 19.50 -9.70
N LEU A 114 -1.60 19.43 -8.47
CA LEU A 114 -1.17 20.29 -7.37
C LEU A 114 0.28 19.96 -7.01
N LEU A 115 1.10 20.98 -6.86
CA LEU A 115 2.48 20.87 -6.38
C LEU A 115 2.45 20.92 -4.86
N ASP A 116 2.77 19.81 -4.22
CA ASP A 116 2.82 19.73 -2.74
C ASP A 116 4.01 20.52 -2.17
N THR A 117 5.09 20.67 -2.95
CA THR A 117 6.26 21.47 -2.55
C THR A 117 6.81 22.28 -3.72
N PHE A 118 7.16 23.52 -3.45
CA PHE A 118 7.75 24.45 -4.40
C PHE A 118 9.14 24.91 -3.96
N TYR A 119 10.07 24.99 -4.93
CA TYR A 119 11.43 25.44 -4.73
C TYR A 119 11.70 26.73 -5.51
N PRO A 120 12.41 27.72 -4.92
CA PRO A 120 12.76 28.96 -5.61
C PRO A 120 13.50 28.77 -6.95
N GLY A 121 14.27 27.69 -7.09
CA GLY A 121 14.98 27.36 -8.34
C GLY A 121 14.06 27.03 -9.52
N ASP A 122 12.83 26.60 -9.24
CA ASP A 122 11.82 26.20 -10.25
C ASP A 122 10.90 27.39 -10.65
N GLN A 123 11.29 28.62 -10.29
CA GLN A 123 10.49 29.83 -10.54
C GLN A 123 10.31 30.15 -12.04
N GLN A 124 11.25 29.75 -12.90
CA GLN A 124 11.15 29.98 -14.35
C GLN A 124 10.10 29.09 -15.04
N SER A 125 9.63 28.03 -14.39
CA SER A 125 8.59 27.13 -14.92
C SER A 125 7.15 27.53 -14.57
N ILE A 126 6.94 28.55 -13.73
CA ILE A 126 5.58 28.98 -13.35
C ILE A 126 5.02 29.99 -14.36
N THR A 127 3.85 29.69 -14.91
CA THR A 127 3.04 30.63 -15.69
C THR A 127 1.85 31.11 -14.87
N TYR A 128 1.71 32.43 -14.69
CA TYR A 128 0.61 33.01 -13.93
C TYR A 128 -0.61 33.29 -14.82
N GLY A 129 -1.80 32.87 -14.37
CA GLY A 129 -3.07 33.17 -15.04
C GLY A 129 -3.53 34.62 -14.85
N ASN A 130 -4.55 35.03 -15.62
CA ASN A 130 -5.13 36.37 -15.55
C ASN A 130 -5.78 36.68 -14.18
N LYS A 131 -5.68 37.93 -13.74
CA LYS A 131 -6.26 38.41 -12.46
C LYS A 131 -7.79 38.23 -12.43
N SER A 132 -8.33 37.82 -11.28
CA SER A 132 -9.78 37.72 -11.08
C SER A 132 -10.44 39.11 -11.05
N ARG A 133 -11.74 39.16 -11.35
CA ARG A 133 -12.52 40.41 -11.52
C ARG A 133 -12.75 41.19 -10.21
N VAL A 134 -12.46 40.58 -9.06
CA VAL A 134 -12.74 41.11 -7.70
C VAL A 134 -11.54 41.07 -6.75
N GLY A 135 -10.44 40.40 -7.11
CA GLY A 135 -9.24 40.28 -6.27
C GLY A 135 -8.17 41.31 -6.61
N ILE A 136 -7.63 41.99 -5.58
CA ILE A 136 -6.54 42.98 -5.73
C ILE A 136 -5.17 42.29 -5.94
N GLY A 137 -5.01 41.05 -5.44
CA GLY A 137 -3.79 40.23 -5.57
C GLY A 137 -4.05 38.88 -6.26
N GLY A 138 -3.24 38.56 -7.27
CA GLY A 138 -3.29 37.27 -7.98
C GLY A 138 -2.31 36.24 -7.40
N MET A 139 -2.26 35.04 -7.99
CA MET A 139 -1.30 33.99 -7.60
C MET A 139 0.15 34.46 -7.63
N GLU A 140 0.49 35.37 -8.55
CA GLU A 140 1.81 35.99 -8.62
C GLU A 140 2.21 36.73 -7.33
N ALA A 141 1.27 37.46 -6.73
CA ALA A 141 1.53 38.21 -5.50
C ALA A 141 1.76 37.26 -4.31
N LYS A 142 0.95 36.19 -4.22
CA LYS A 142 1.08 35.14 -3.19
C LYS A 142 2.42 34.43 -3.27
N VAL A 143 2.84 34.04 -4.47
CA VAL A 143 4.13 33.38 -4.69
C VAL A 143 5.29 34.32 -4.35
N LYS A 144 5.21 35.61 -4.74
CA LYS A 144 6.25 36.60 -4.38
C LYS A 144 6.35 36.81 -2.87
N ALA A 145 5.21 36.94 -2.18
CA ALA A 145 5.17 37.07 -0.73
C ALA A 145 5.74 35.83 -0.04
N ALA A 146 5.36 34.63 -0.50
CA ALA A 146 5.86 33.36 0.03
C ALA A 146 7.38 33.22 -0.15
N LEU A 147 7.90 33.57 -1.33
CA LEU A 147 9.34 33.50 -1.61
C LEU A 147 10.16 34.48 -0.77
N TRP A 148 9.64 35.68 -0.54
CA TRP A 148 10.33 36.66 0.31
C TRP A 148 10.30 36.25 1.79
N ALA A 149 9.18 35.71 2.28
CA ALA A 149 9.12 35.17 3.64
C ALA A 149 10.11 34.00 3.82
N LEU A 150 10.21 33.13 2.80
CA LEU A 150 11.18 32.05 2.77
C LEU A 150 12.63 32.58 2.86
N GLN A 151 13.00 33.58 2.04
CA GLN A 151 14.31 34.24 2.12
C GLN A 151 14.57 34.92 3.47
N GLY A 152 13.52 35.34 4.17
CA GLY A 152 13.57 35.88 5.53
C GLY A 152 13.70 34.81 6.63
N GLY A 153 13.75 33.53 6.26
CA GLY A 153 13.89 32.40 7.20
C GLY A 153 12.56 31.83 7.70
N THR A 154 11.42 32.19 7.11
CA THR A 154 10.09 31.68 7.49
C THR A 154 9.56 30.73 6.43
N SER A 155 9.23 29.48 6.80
CA SER A 155 8.61 28.54 5.87
C SER A 155 7.17 28.96 5.54
N VAL A 156 6.69 28.68 4.33
CA VAL A 156 5.35 29.13 3.90
C VAL A 156 4.54 27.97 3.32
N VAL A 157 3.24 27.92 3.65
CA VAL A 157 2.27 27.04 3.01
C VAL A 157 1.16 27.88 2.41
N ILE A 158 0.84 27.67 1.13
CA ILE A 158 -0.36 28.23 0.49
C ILE A 158 -1.38 27.10 0.38
N ALA A 159 -2.54 27.24 1.00
CA ALA A 159 -3.58 26.21 1.03
C ALA A 159 -4.99 26.80 0.91
N ASN A 160 -5.97 25.96 0.58
CA ASN A 160 -7.38 26.38 0.50
C ASN A 160 -8.01 26.50 1.90
N GLY A 161 -8.57 27.66 2.24
CA GLY A 161 -9.31 27.89 3.48
C GLY A 161 -10.83 27.73 3.38
N THR A 162 -11.36 27.47 2.18
CA THR A 162 -12.81 27.48 1.88
C THR A 162 -13.38 26.13 1.42
N ASN A 163 -12.53 25.17 1.05
CA ASN A 163 -12.99 23.89 0.49
C ASN A 163 -13.57 22.98 1.60
N PRO A 164 -14.88 22.69 1.61
CA PRO A 164 -15.51 21.87 2.64
C PRO A 164 -15.14 20.36 2.55
N LYS A 165 -14.46 19.93 1.48
CA LYS A 165 -13.94 18.56 1.32
C LYS A 165 -12.55 18.36 1.91
N VAL A 166 -11.80 19.43 2.17
CA VAL A 166 -10.63 19.37 3.03
C VAL A 166 -11.20 19.50 4.44
N THR A 167 -11.01 18.45 5.23
CA THR A 167 -11.43 18.32 6.63
C THR A 167 -11.32 19.64 7.39
N GLY A 168 -12.21 19.89 8.36
CA GLY A 168 -12.31 21.13 9.16
C GLY A 168 -11.07 21.46 10.05
N HIS A 169 -9.89 21.07 9.60
CA HIS A 169 -8.62 20.90 10.27
C HIS A 169 -7.43 21.29 9.36
N VAL A 170 -7.63 22.10 8.30
CA VAL A 170 -6.55 22.52 7.36
C VAL A 170 -5.30 23.00 8.09
N ILE A 171 -5.45 23.84 9.11
CA ILE A 171 -4.33 24.37 9.90
C ILE A 171 -3.60 23.23 10.64
N THR A 172 -4.33 22.33 11.30
CA THR A 172 -3.74 21.20 12.02
C THR A 172 -3.12 20.16 11.09
N ASP A 173 -3.73 19.89 9.93
CA ASP A 173 -3.20 18.97 8.92
C ASP A 173 -1.85 19.45 8.38
N ILE A 174 -1.72 20.76 8.12
CA ILE A 174 -0.46 21.39 7.71
C ILE A 174 0.59 21.26 8.82
N VAL A 175 0.22 21.54 10.08
CA VAL A 175 1.14 21.45 11.23
C VAL A 175 1.58 20.01 11.50
N GLU A 176 0.73 19.02 11.23
CA GLU A 176 1.06 17.59 11.28
C GLU A 176 1.95 17.12 10.12
N GLY A 177 2.19 17.98 9.11
CA GLY A 177 3.05 17.69 7.96
C GLY A 177 2.35 16.96 6.82
N LYS A 178 1.02 16.95 6.78
CA LYS A 178 0.26 16.40 5.64
C LYS A 178 0.41 17.32 4.42
N LYS A 179 0.35 16.74 3.23
CA LYS A 179 0.43 17.47 1.94
C LYS A 179 -0.87 18.21 1.65
N VAL A 180 -1.05 19.35 2.31
CA VAL A 180 -2.21 20.23 2.13
C VAL A 180 -1.75 21.55 1.53
N GLY A 181 -2.09 21.76 0.26
CA GLY A 181 -1.64 22.91 -0.51
C GLY A 181 -0.16 22.79 -0.90
N THR A 182 0.50 23.92 -1.09
CA THR A 182 1.90 23.97 -1.53
C THR A 182 2.82 24.50 -0.45
N PHE A 183 3.77 23.66 0.00
CA PHE A 183 4.83 24.02 0.93
C PHE A 183 6.02 24.65 0.18
N PHE A 184 6.51 25.80 0.65
CA PHE A 184 7.67 26.49 0.09
C PHE A 184 8.90 26.13 0.92
N SER A 185 9.91 25.56 0.27
CA SER A 185 11.14 25.12 0.92
C SER A 185 12.38 25.61 0.18
N GLU A 186 13.42 25.98 0.93
CA GLU A 186 14.72 26.33 0.35
C GLU A 186 15.50 25.10 -0.14
N VAL A 187 15.22 23.93 0.45
CA VAL A 187 15.97 22.71 0.20
C VAL A 187 15.11 21.71 -0.55
N LYS A 188 15.52 21.38 -1.76
CA LYS A 188 14.96 20.24 -2.48
C LYS A 188 15.33 18.95 -1.72
N PRO A 189 14.35 18.13 -1.30
CA PRO A 189 14.63 16.87 -0.64
C PRO A 189 15.53 16.04 -1.55
N ALA A 190 16.50 15.38 -0.94
CA ALA A 190 17.44 14.55 -1.68
C ALA A 190 16.71 13.31 -2.22
N GLY A 191 16.67 13.19 -3.55
CA GLY A 191 16.14 12.02 -4.25
C GLY A 191 14.97 12.34 -5.20
N PRO A 192 14.59 11.36 -6.03
CA PRO A 192 13.43 11.47 -6.91
C PRO A 192 12.12 11.49 -6.10
N THR A 193 11.10 12.19 -6.62
CA THR A 193 9.72 12.09 -6.14
C THR A 193 9.15 10.70 -6.39
N VAL A 194 8.04 10.34 -5.73
CA VAL A 194 7.40 9.04 -5.95
C VAL A 194 6.96 8.86 -7.40
N GLU A 195 6.44 9.91 -8.02
CA GLU A 195 6.03 9.90 -9.43
C GLU A 195 7.24 9.63 -10.33
N GLN A 196 8.39 10.27 -10.06
CA GLN A 196 9.62 10.02 -10.79
C GLN A 196 10.13 8.60 -10.58
N GLN A 197 10.13 8.09 -9.34
CA GLN A 197 10.48 6.70 -9.04
C GLN A 197 9.56 5.74 -9.81
N THR A 198 8.27 6.03 -9.85
CA THR A 198 7.28 5.20 -10.54
C THR A 198 7.50 5.20 -12.05
N GLU A 199 7.80 6.35 -12.65
CA GLU A 199 8.10 6.44 -14.08
C GLU A 199 9.42 5.74 -14.46
N MET A 200 10.45 5.86 -13.62
CA MET A 200 11.70 5.12 -13.74
C MET A 200 11.45 3.61 -13.68
N ALA A 201 10.68 3.15 -12.67
CA ALA A 201 10.31 1.75 -12.50
C ALA A 201 9.52 1.24 -13.70
N ARG A 202 8.51 1.98 -14.16
CA ARG A 202 7.70 1.65 -15.33
C ARG A 202 8.54 1.50 -16.60
N THR A 203 9.44 2.44 -16.85
CA THR A 203 10.32 2.40 -18.03
C THR A 203 11.25 1.19 -17.97
N ALA A 204 11.93 0.98 -16.84
CA ALA A 204 12.82 -0.16 -16.65
C ALA A 204 12.06 -1.51 -16.66
N GLY A 205 10.82 -1.55 -16.16
CA GLY A 205 9.94 -2.72 -16.19
C GLY A 205 9.57 -3.15 -17.60
N ARG A 206 9.35 -2.20 -18.53
CA ARG A 206 9.14 -2.52 -19.95
C ARG A 206 10.38 -3.19 -20.56
N THR A 207 11.57 -2.69 -20.24
CA THR A 207 12.83 -3.32 -20.66
C THR A 207 12.98 -4.70 -20.03
N LEU A 208 12.69 -4.85 -18.74
CA LEU A 208 12.73 -6.11 -18.01
C LEU A 208 11.79 -7.17 -18.63
N ALA A 209 10.57 -6.77 -18.99
CA ALA A 209 9.61 -7.63 -19.68
C ALA A 209 10.09 -8.10 -21.07
N SER A 210 10.94 -7.31 -21.73
CA SER A 210 11.50 -7.62 -23.05
C SER A 210 12.77 -8.49 -23.01
N LEU A 211 13.38 -8.67 -21.84
CA LEU A 211 14.56 -9.53 -21.69
C LEU A 211 14.24 -10.99 -22.01
N HIS A 212 15.26 -11.76 -22.41
CA HIS A 212 15.14 -13.21 -22.51
C HIS A 212 14.88 -13.83 -21.13
N PRO A 213 14.09 -14.92 -21.00
CA PRO A 213 13.88 -15.58 -19.71
C PRO A 213 15.17 -15.91 -18.97
N ASP A 214 16.20 -16.39 -19.67
CA ASP A 214 17.51 -16.69 -19.07
C ASP A 214 18.17 -15.47 -18.41
N GLN A 215 18.03 -14.28 -19.01
CA GLN A 215 18.58 -13.06 -18.42
C GLN A 215 17.85 -12.69 -17.12
N ARG A 216 16.52 -12.88 -17.06
CA ARG A 216 15.77 -12.67 -15.82
C ARG A 216 16.16 -13.70 -14.76
N SER A 217 16.35 -14.96 -15.14
CA SER A 217 16.85 -16.01 -14.25
C SER A 217 18.27 -15.70 -13.72
N GLU A 218 19.17 -15.17 -14.56
CA GLU A 218 20.50 -14.73 -14.13
C GLU A 218 20.44 -13.62 -13.08
N ILE A 219 19.56 -12.63 -13.25
CA ILE A 219 19.35 -11.56 -12.25
C ILE A 219 18.92 -12.17 -10.90
N ILE A 220 17.93 -13.07 -10.92
CA ILE A 220 17.40 -13.67 -9.68
C ILE A 220 18.45 -14.55 -9.00
N CYS A 221 19.22 -15.32 -9.76
CA CYS A 221 20.32 -16.13 -9.25
C CYS A 221 21.43 -15.26 -8.66
N GLY A 222 21.83 -14.18 -9.35
CA GLY A 222 22.81 -13.22 -8.84
C GLY A 222 22.33 -12.55 -7.55
N PHE A 223 21.04 -12.22 -7.45
CA PHE A 223 20.48 -11.70 -6.20
C PHE A 223 20.54 -12.74 -5.07
N ALA A 224 20.26 -14.01 -5.35
CA ALA A 224 20.39 -15.10 -4.36
C ALA A 224 21.84 -15.31 -3.89
N ASP A 225 22.82 -15.17 -4.79
CA ASP A 225 24.25 -15.21 -4.48
C ASP A 225 24.61 -14.05 -3.54
N LEU A 226 24.21 -12.82 -3.88
CA LEU A 226 24.43 -11.63 -3.06
C LEU A 226 23.85 -11.74 -1.65
N LEU A 227 22.66 -12.33 -1.47
CA LEU A 227 22.09 -12.59 -0.13
C LEU A 227 22.99 -13.48 0.73
N THR A 228 23.73 -14.40 0.09
CA THR A 228 24.63 -15.34 0.78
C THR A 228 25.99 -14.69 1.07
N GLU A 229 26.54 -13.98 0.09
CA GLU A 229 27.83 -13.28 0.19
C GLU A 229 27.79 -12.11 1.19
N LYS A 230 26.71 -11.32 1.15
CA LYS A 230 26.51 -10.11 1.96
C LYS A 230 25.75 -10.36 3.26
N ARG A 231 25.61 -11.63 3.65
CA ARG A 231 24.88 -12.07 4.85
C ARG A 231 25.25 -11.31 6.12
N GLU A 232 26.54 -11.13 6.41
CA GLU A 232 26.97 -10.45 7.64
C GLU A 232 26.57 -8.96 7.65
N GLU A 233 26.62 -8.31 6.49
CA GLU A 233 26.18 -6.92 6.33
C GLU A 233 24.66 -6.80 6.55
N ILE A 234 23.88 -7.75 5.99
CA ILE A 234 22.42 -7.81 6.15
C ILE A 234 22.04 -8.02 7.62
N LEU A 235 22.67 -8.99 8.30
CA LEU A 235 22.40 -9.29 9.70
C LEU A 235 22.80 -8.12 10.62
N SER A 236 23.90 -7.42 10.30
CA SER A 236 24.30 -6.20 11.01
C SER A 236 23.25 -5.09 10.87
N ALA A 237 22.71 -4.88 9.67
CA ALA A 237 21.64 -3.91 9.44
C ALA A 237 20.35 -4.29 10.19
N ASN A 238 19.97 -5.57 10.16
CA ASN A 238 18.80 -6.07 10.90
C ASN A 238 18.95 -5.93 12.41
N LYS A 239 20.15 -6.17 12.95
CA LYS A 239 20.42 -5.97 14.37
C LYS A 239 20.17 -4.52 14.79
N LYS A 240 20.59 -3.54 13.98
CA LYS A 240 20.32 -2.11 14.26
C LYS A 240 18.82 -1.81 14.28
N ASP A 241 18.08 -2.33 13.30
CA ASP A 241 16.62 -2.18 13.27
C ASP A 241 15.95 -2.81 14.49
N MET A 242 16.37 -4.01 14.90
CA MET A 242 15.86 -4.70 16.10
C MET A 242 16.15 -3.93 17.39
N GLU A 243 17.33 -3.32 17.52
CA GLU A 243 17.70 -2.49 18.68
C GLU A 243 16.87 -1.20 18.74
N LEU A 244 16.71 -0.50 17.61
CA LEU A 244 15.88 0.71 17.53
C LEU A 244 14.41 0.40 17.83
N ALA A 245 13.89 -0.70 17.29
CA ALA A 245 12.53 -1.18 17.55
C ALA A 245 12.29 -1.52 19.03
N GLY A 246 13.24 -2.21 19.67
CA GLY A 246 13.16 -2.58 21.08
C GLY A 246 13.16 -1.38 22.03
N ASN A 247 13.96 -0.35 21.72
CA ASN A 247 14.04 0.87 22.53
C ASN A 247 12.82 1.80 22.38
N GLY A 248 12.11 1.69 21.26
CA GLY A 248 10.95 2.55 20.96
C GLY A 248 9.66 2.19 21.68
N GLY A 249 9.58 1.02 22.34
CA GLY A 249 8.43 0.61 23.19
C GLY A 249 7.09 0.41 22.48
N ARG A 250 7.03 0.50 21.13
CA ARG A 250 5.79 0.50 20.33
C ARG A 250 5.51 -0.80 19.58
N MET A 251 6.41 -1.78 19.61
CA MET A 251 6.26 -3.02 18.82
C MET A 251 5.83 -4.21 19.68
N THR A 252 4.88 -5.01 19.18
CA THR A 252 4.46 -6.24 19.82
C THR A 252 5.49 -7.37 19.62
N PRO A 253 5.54 -8.41 20.48
CA PRO A 253 6.43 -9.55 20.29
C PRO A 253 6.28 -10.22 18.92
N ALA A 254 5.04 -10.29 18.40
CA ALA A 254 4.76 -10.83 17.08
C ALA A 254 5.40 -9.99 15.94
N MET A 255 5.36 -8.65 16.05
CA MET A 255 6.02 -7.78 15.08
C MET A 255 7.55 -7.89 15.17
N MET A 256 8.11 -8.01 16.37
CA MET A 256 9.56 -8.23 16.56
C MET A 256 10.03 -9.55 15.92
N ASN A 257 9.27 -10.64 16.08
CA ASN A 257 9.59 -11.93 15.47
C ASN A 257 9.55 -11.89 13.93
N ARG A 258 8.62 -11.10 13.36
CA ARG A 258 8.53 -10.89 11.92
C ARG A 258 9.70 -10.03 11.41
N LEU A 259 10.13 -9.03 12.19
CA LEU A 259 11.23 -8.12 11.84
C LEU A 259 12.60 -8.83 11.83
N SER A 260 12.79 -9.84 12.69
CA SER A 260 14.06 -10.54 12.82
C SER A 260 14.43 -11.35 11.57
N LEU A 261 15.66 -11.16 11.09
CA LEU A 261 16.32 -12.03 10.11
C LEU A 261 17.37 -12.90 10.79
N SER A 262 17.47 -14.14 10.30
CA SER A 262 18.47 -15.11 10.74
C SER A 262 19.18 -15.71 9.54
N SER A 263 20.36 -16.30 9.77
CA SER A 263 21.10 -17.00 8.70
C SER A 263 20.28 -18.10 8.04
N SER A 264 19.41 -18.77 8.79
CA SER A 264 18.51 -19.79 8.25
C SER A 264 17.44 -19.20 7.33
N LYS A 265 16.84 -18.05 7.72
CA LYS A 265 15.89 -17.32 6.87
C LYS A 265 16.57 -16.85 5.58
N LEU A 266 17.76 -16.26 5.65
CA LEU A 266 18.50 -15.82 4.46
C LEU A 266 18.84 -16.97 3.52
N ASN A 267 19.25 -18.13 4.05
CA ASN A 267 19.49 -19.32 3.25
C ASN A 267 18.21 -19.83 2.57
N SER A 268 17.09 -19.84 3.30
CA SER A 268 15.79 -20.23 2.76
C SER A 268 15.32 -19.28 1.65
N LEU A 269 15.56 -17.97 1.81
CA LEU A 269 15.30 -16.97 0.77
C LEU A 269 16.15 -17.22 -0.48
N ALA A 270 17.45 -17.43 -0.33
CA ALA A 270 18.33 -17.70 -1.47
C ALA A 270 17.90 -18.97 -2.23
N ILE A 271 17.50 -20.04 -1.52
CA ILE A 271 16.96 -21.26 -2.14
C ILE A 271 15.66 -20.96 -2.89
N GLY A 272 14.72 -20.24 -2.26
CA GLY A 272 13.45 -19.87 -2.89
C GLY A 272 13.64 -19.02 -4.14
N LEU A 273 14.57 -18.06 -4.12
CA LEU A 273 14.92 -17.25 -5.30
C LEU A 273 15.41 -18.12 -6.45
N ARG A 274 16.31 -19.10 -6.19
CA ARG A 274 16.77 -20.02 -7.24
C ARG A 274 15.64 -20.90 -7.79
N GLN A 275 14.71 -21.32 -6.95
CA GLN A 275 13.53 -22.06 -7.42
C GLN A 275 12.68 -21.22 -8.37
N ILE A 276 12.42 -19.95 -8.04
CA ILE A 276 11.72 -19.01 -8.93
C ILE A 276 12.49 -18.83 -10.26
N ALA A 277 13.81 -18.69 -10.20
CA ALA A 277 14.64 -18.53 -11.41
C ALA A 277 14.52 -19.72 -12.36
N VAL A 278 14.40 -20.94 -11.84
CA VAL A 278 14.26 -22.17 -12.64
C VAL A 278 12.83 -22.34 -13.17
N SER A 279 11.80 -22.08 -12.36
CA SER A 279 10.41 -22.33 -12.74
C SER A 279 9.79 -21.24 -13.63
N SER A 280 10.42 -20.08 -13.76
CA SER A 280 9.84 -18.90 -14.43
C SER A 280 10.12 -18.78 -15.93
N GLN A 281 10.88 -19.70 -16.54
CA GLN A 281 11.36 -19.56 -17.92
C GLN A 281 10.24 -19.35 -18.94
N ASP A 282 9.15 -20.11 -18.83
CA ASP A 282 8.03 -20.09 -19.79
C ASP A 282 6.85 -19.23 -19.33
N SER A 283 7.06 -18.32 -18.39
CA SER A 283 5.95 -17.60 -17.75
C SER A 283 5.47 -16.38 -18.54
N VAL A 284 6.39 -15.53 -18.99
CA VAL A 284 6.07 -14.31 -19.76
C VAL A 284 6.05 -14.63 -21.26
N GLY A 285 4.99 -14.24 -21.96
CA GLY A 285 4.83 -14.49 -23.40
C GLY A 285 4.28 -15.89 -23.74
N ARG A 286 3.81 -16.65 -22.75
CA ARG A 286 3.21 -17.97 -22.96
C ARG A 286 1.92 -17.85 -23.75
N VAL A 287 1.80 -18.60 -24.84
CA VAL A 287 0.54 -18.71 -25.59
C VAL A 287 -0.44 -19.55 -24.79
N LEU A 288 -1.62 -19.01 -24.50
CA LEU A 288 -2.71 -19.70 -23.80
C LEU A 288 -3.76 -20.24 -24.77
N ARG A 289 -4.03 -19.48 -25.83
CA ARG A 289 -4.98 -19.81 -26.88
C ARG A 289 -4.39 -19.42 -28.22
N ARG A 290 -4.64 -20.24 -29.24
CA ARG A 290 -4.27 -19.96 -30.62
C ARG A 290 -5.40 -20.38 -31.53
N THR A 291 -5.84 -19.48 -32.39
CA THR A 291 -7.01 -19.70 -33.25
C THR A 291 -6.74 -19.11 -34.63
N ARG A 292 -6.91 -19.93 -35.67
CA ARG A 292 -7.01 -19.44 -37.05
C ARG A 292 -8.40 -18.86 -37.23
N VAL A 293 -8.51 -17.53 -37.19
CA VAL A 293 -9.77 -16.81 -37.32
C VAL A 293 -10.28 -16.90 -38.76
N ALA A 294 -9.37 -16.75 -39.73
CA ALA A 294 -9.61 -16.93 -41.15
C ALA A 294 -8.30 -17.30 -41.87
N ASN A 295 -8.36 -17.49 -43.20
CA ASN A 295 -7.15 -17.69 -44.00
C ASN A 295 -6.18 -16.50 -43.81
N ASN A 296 -4.92 -16.81 -43.45
CA ASN A 296 -3.86 -15.85 -43.13
C ASN A 296 -4.21 -14.85 -42.00
N LEU A 297 -5.18 -15.18 -41.14
CA LEU A 297 -5.56 -14.37 -39.98
C LEU A 297 -5.50 -15.20 -38.70
N GLU A 298 -4.42 -15.04 -37.93
CA GLU A 298 -4.15 -15.82 -36.72
C GLU A 298 -4.24 -14.97 -35.46
N LEU A 299 -5.01 -15.47 -34.49
CA LEU A 299 -5.22 -14.85 -33.18
C LEU A 299 -4.55 -15.68 -32.09
N GLU A 300 -3.78 -15.03 -31.24
CA GLU A 300 -3.15 -15.61 -30.06
C GLU A 300 -3.56 -14.84 -28.80
N GLN A 301 -3.83 -15.54 -27.71
CA GLN A 301 -3.88 -14.95 -26.37
C GLN A 301 -2.59 -15.33 -25.66
N ILE A 302 -1.80 -14.34 -25.25
CA ILE A 302 -0.50 -14.56 -24.59
C ILE A 302 -0.49 -13.98 -23.18
N THR A 303 0.34 -14.54 -22.29
CA THR A 303 0.62 -13.95 -20.98
C THR A 303 1.53 -12.72 -21.12
N VAL A 304 1.27 -11.70 -20.32
CA VAL A 304 2.08 -10.48 -20.23
C VAL A 304 2.14 -10.02 -18.77
N PRO A 305 3.17 -9.26 -18.35
CA PRO A 305 3.21 -8.67 -17.00
C PRO A 305 1.99 -7.78 -16.77
N ILE A 306 1.57 -7.64 -15.52
CA ILE A 306 0.53 -6.68 -15.12
C ILE A 306 0.99 -5.24 -15.40
N GLY A 307 2.24 -4.91 -15.08
CA GLY A 307 2.82 -3.58 -15.27
C GLY A 307 3.67 -3.17 -14.07
N VAL A 308 3.17 -2.23 -13.28
CA VAL A 308 3.81 -1.70 -12.07
C VAL A 308 3.08 -2.18 -10.83
N LEU A 309 3.80 -2.90 -9.98
CA LEU A 309 3.30 -3.41 -8.69
C LEU A 309 3.73 -2.46 -7.56
N LEU A 310 2.83 -2.19 -6.62
CA LEU A 310 3.16 -1.55 -5.34
C LEU A 310 2.98 -2.55 -4.20
N VAL A 311 4.07 -2.93 -3.55
CA VAL A 311 4.04 -3.80 -2.37
C VAL A 311 4.25 -2.97 -1.12
N ILE A 312 3.25 -2.93 -0.25
CA ILE A 312 3.28 -2.23 1.04
C ILE A 312 3.38 -3.27 2.15
N PHE A 313 4.43 -3.25 2.96
CA PHE A 313 4.68 -4.29 3.95
C PHE A 313 5.19 -3.74 5.28
N GLU A 314 4.76 -4.38 6.37
CA GLU A 314 5.17 -4.04 7.74
C GLU A 314 5.89 -5.21 8.42
N SER A 315 7.00 -4.87 9.07
CA SER A 315 7.82 -5.70 9.95
C SER A 315 8.25 -7.01 9.31
N ARG A 316 8.43 -7.05 7.98
CA ARG A 316 8.77 -8.25 7.20
C ARG A 316 9.84 -7.94 6.15
N PRO A 317 11.11 -7.71 6.56
CA PRO A 317 12.18 -7.42 5.61
C PRO A 317 12.46 -8.61 4.66
N ASP A 318 12.12 -9.83 5.06
CA ASP A 318 12.18 -11.05 4.24
C ASP A 318 11.23 -11.04 3.04
N CYS A 319 10.16 -10.25 3.10
CA CYS A 319 9.24 -10.06 1.97
C CYS A 319 9.93 -9.41 0.77
N LEU A 320 10.84 -8.45 1.01
CA LEU A 320 11.45 -7.63 -0.04
C LEU A 320 12.17 -8.48 -1.10
N PRO A 321 13.08 -9.42 -0.74
CA PRO A 321 13.71 -10.27 -1.74
C PRO A 321 12.72 -11.17 -2.50
N GLN A 322 11.68 -11.69 -1.81
CA GLN A 322 10.68 -12.58 -2.41
C GLN A 322 9.86 -11.87 -3.48
N VAL A 323 9.29 -10.71 -3.14
CA VAL A 323 8.46 -9.96 -4.10
C VAL A 323 9.29 -9.35 -5.23
N SER A 324 10.55 -9.00 -4.95
CA SER A 324 11.49 -8.55 -5.97
C SER A 324 11.76 -9.66 -6.98
N ALA A 325 12.06 -10.88 -6.51
CA ALA A 325 12.31 -12.01 -7.38
C ALA A 325 11.08 -12.41 -8.21
N LEU A 326 9.88 -12.40 -7.61
CA LEU A 326 8.64 -12.67 -8.33
C LEU A 326 8.31 -11.59 -9.37
N ALA A 327 8.53 -10.30 -9.04
CA ALA A 327 8.37 -9.21 -9.99
C ALA A 327 9.36 -9.32 -11.16
N ILE A 328 10.62 -9.65 -10.87
CA ILE A 328 11.66 -9.88 -11.89
C ILE A 328 11.25 -11.04 -12.79
N ALA A 329 10.91 -12.19 -12.22
CA ALA A 329 10.49 -13.37 -12.97
C ALA A 329 9.28 -13.11 -13.89
N SER A 330 8.32 -12.33 -13.41
CA SER A 330 7.09 -11.99 -14.14
C SER A 330 7.24 -10.78 -15.07
N GLY A 331 8.42 -10.14 -15.12
CA GLY A 331 8.66 -8.97 -15.97
C GLY A 331 7.93 -7.71 -15.50
N ASN A 332 7.54 -7.62 -14.22
CA ASN A 332 6.87 -6.45 -13.66
C ASN A 332 7.89 -5.46 -13.08
N ALA A 333 7.55 -4.17 -13.14
CA ALA A 333 8.18 -3.16 -12.30
C ALA A 333 7.65 -3.24 -10.86
N LEU A 334 8.44 -2.81 -9.89
CA LEU A 334 8.09 -2.91 -8.48
C LEU A 334 8.44 -1.65 -7.69
N LEU A 335 7.45 -1.13 -6.98
CA LEU A 335 7.59 -0.15 -5.92
C LEU A 335 7.44 -0.86 -4.57
N LEU A 336 8.39 -0.62 -3.69
CA LEU A 336 8.43 -1.19 -2.34
C LEU A 336 8.20 -0.09 -1.32
N LYS A 337 7.20 -0.24 -0.45
CA LYS A 337 6.98 0.63 0.70
C LYS A 337 7.04 -0.18 1.98
N GLY A 338 8.22 -0.18 2.59
CA GLY A 338 8.44 -0.81 3.90
C GLY A 338 8.01 0.07 5.08
N GLY A 339 7.79 -0.57 6.22
CA GLY A 339 7.65 0.08 7.52
C GLY A 339 8.94 0.76 8.01
N LYS A 340 8.78 1.78 8.86
CA LYS A 340 9.89 2.59 9.42
C LYS A 340 10.84 1.76 10.29
N GLU A 341 10.32 0.70 10.91
CA GLU A 341 11.04 -0.23 11.77
C GLU A 341 12.07 -1.10 11.05
N ALA A 342 11.98 -1.25 9.72
CA ALA A 342 12.90 -2.09 8.92
C ALA A 342 13.77 -1.26 7.97
N THR A 343 14.01 0.02 8.27
CA THR A 343 14.63 0.98 7.34
C THR A 343 16.03 0.54 6.91
N HIS A 344 16.89 0.11 7.84
CA HIS A 344 18.28 -0.25 7.51
C HIS A 344 18.35 -1.55 6.73
N THR A 345 17.52 -2.53 7.11
CA THR A 345 17.45 -3.84 6.47
C THR A 345 16.88 -3.73 5.05
N ASN A 346 15.80 -2.97 4.86
CA ASN A 346 15.20 -2.79 3.54
C ASN A 346 16.15 -2.05 2.59
N ARG A 347 16.91 -1.07 3.08
CA ARG A 347 17.89 -0.34 2.28
C ARG A 347 18.96 -1.28 1.71
N ILE A 348 19.60 -2.10 2.56
CA ILE A 348 20.65 -3.01 2.06
C ILE A 348 20.07 -4.07 1.12
N LEU A 349 18.90 -4.64 1.42
CA LEU A 349 18.28 -5.63 0.52
C LEU A 349 17.88 -5.02 -0.83
N HIS A 350 17.42 -3.77 -0.85
CA HIS A 350 17.15 -3.03 -2.09
C HIS A 350 18.42 -2.73 -2.88
N GLU A 351 19.50 -2.31 -2.22
CA GLU A 351 20.80 -2.09 -2.86
C GLU A 351 21.30 -3.36 -3.56
N LEU A 352 21.19 -4.52 -2.92
CA LEU A 352 21.57 -5.81 -3.52
C LEU A 352 20.67 -6.22 -4.69
N ALA A 353 19.36 -5.93 -4.60
CA ALA A 353 18.44 -6.17 -5.73
C ALA A 353 18.80 -5.28 -6.94
N GLN A 354 19.14 -4.01 -6.69
CA GLN A 354 19.61 -3.09 -7.72
C GLN A 354 20.94 -3.51 -8.34
N GLU A 355 21.86 -4.04 -7.53
CA GLU A 355 23.15 -4.57 -8.00
C GLU A 355 22.93 -5.75 -8.97
N ALA A 356 22.05 -6.70 -8.62
CA ALA A 356 21.70 -7.81 -9.51
C ALA A 356 21.02 -7.34 -10.81
N LEU A 357 20.10 -6.38 -10.73
CA LEU A 357 19.40 -5.82 -11.90
C LEU A 357 20.33 -5.03 -12.83
N ALA A 358 21.40 -4.44 -12.30
CA ALA A 358 22.36 -3.67 -13.08
C ALA A 358 23.09 -4.52 -14.14
N LEU A 359 23.19 -5.84 -13.94
CA LEU A 359 23.80 -6.78 -14.89
C LEU A 359 23.21 -6.67 -16.30
N HIS A 360 21.90 -6.41 -16.39
CA HIS A 360 21.17 -6.28 -17.66
C HIS A 360 20.57 -4.88 -17.87
N GLY A 361 21.13 -3.86 -17.20
CA GLY A 361 20.75 -2.45 -17.42
C GLY A 361 19.34 -2.07 -16.93
N VAL A 362 18.74 -2.86 -16.04
CA VAL A 362 17.36 -2.68 -15.54
C VAL A 362 17.32 -2.33 -14.05
N ARG A 363 18.39 -1.68 -13.55
CA ARG A 363 18.55 -1.27 -12.14
C ARG A 363 17.31 -0.61 -11.55
N ASP A 364 16.67 0.26 -12.33
CA ASP A 364 15.56 1.08 -11.86
C ASP A 364 14.21 0.36 -11.82
N ALA A 365 14.13 -0.90 -12.26
CA ALA A 365 12.88 -1.65 -12.28
C ALA A 365 12.30 -1.89 -10.88
N ILE A 366 13.14 -1.82 -9.83
CA ILE A 366 12.74 -1.93 -8.44
C ILE A 366 13.14 -0.66 -7.69
N GLN A 367 12.15 0.03 -7.11
CA GLN A 367 12.33 1.24 -6.33
C GLN A 367 11.86 1.05 -4.90
N LEU A 368 12.61 1.60 -3.94
CA LEU A 368 12.22 1.69 -2.54
C LEU A 368 11.69 3.09 -2.27
N VAL A 369 10.39 3.18 -1.98
CA VAL A 369 9.69 4.42 -1.65
C VAL A 369 10.08 4.87 -0.25
N SER A 370 10.32 6.17 -0.10
CA SER A 370 10.65 6.79 1.19
C SER A 370 9.59 6.47 2.26
N THR A 371 10.04 6.21 3.49
CA THR A 371 9.13 5.93 4.62
C THR A 371 8.33 7.15 5.07
N ARG A 372 8.67 8.34 4.57
CA ARG A 372 7.93 9.60 4.81
C ARG A 372 6.69 9.75 3.95
N GLU A 373 6.60 9.00 2.85
CA GLU A 373 5.45 9.06 1.96
C GLU A 373 4.26 8.35 2.60
N ASP A 374 3.12 9.03 2.59
CA ASP A 374 1.87 8.49 3.11
C ASP A 374 1.32 7.43 2.14
N VAL A 375 0.83 6.34 2.72
CA VAL A 375 0.25 5.23 1.96
C VAL A 375 -0.93 5.70 1.11
N GLU A 376 -1.70 6.68 1.60
CA GLU A 376 -2.81 7.27 0.87
C GLU A 376 -2.38 7.97 -0.42
N ASP A 377 -1.23 8.66 -0.41
CA ASP A 377 -0.71 9.33 -1.61
C ASP A 377 -0.35 8.31 -2.68
N LEU A 378 0.29 7.20 -2.28
CA LEU A 378 0.61 6.09 -3.19
C LEU A 378 -0.66 5.47 -3.79
N CYS A 379 -1.73 5.37 -3.01
CA CYS A 379 -3.02 4.85 -3.46
C CYS A 379 -3.74 5.75 -4.48
N ARG A 380 -3.30 7.01 -4.66
CA ARG A 380 -3.86 7.95 -5.64
C ARG A 380 -3.18 7.88 -7.01
N LEU A 381 -2.10 7.11 -7.15
CA LEU A 381 -1.31 6.98 -8.38
C LEU A 381 -1.95 6.01 -9.40
N GLU A 382 -3.26 6.11 -9.63
CA GLU A 382 -4.03 5.15 -10.46
C GLU A 382 -3.56 5.06 -11.92
N LYS A 383 -3.05 6.16 -12.47
CA LYS A 383 -2.49 6.19 -13.83
C LYS A 383 -1.08 5.54 -13.89
N MET A 384 -0.46 5.27 -12.74
CA MET A 384 0.94 4.87 -12.63
C MET A 384 1.15 3.46 -12.05
N ILE A 385 0.25 3.00 -11.19
CA ILE A 385 0.33 1.72 -10.48
C ILE A 385 -0.83 0.82 -10.89
N ASP A 386 -0.52 -0.42 -11.27
CA ASP A 386 -1.48 -1.36 -11.85
C ASP A 386 -2.02 -2.37 -10.82
N LEU A 387 -1.29 -2.63 -9.73
CA LEU A 387 -1.72 -3.51 -8.64
C LEU A 387 -1.06 -3.15 -7.30
N ILE A 388 -1.84 -3.14 -6.22
CA ILE A 388 -1.34 -2.99 -4.85
C ILE A 388 -1.40 -4.32 -4.11
N ILE A 389 -0.33 -4.68 -3.41
CA ILE A 389 -0.21 -5.91 -2.62
C ILE A 389 0.17 -5.54 -1.17
N PRO A 390 -0.81 -5.46 -0.25
CA PRO A 390 -0.52 -5.23 1.16
C PRO A 390 -0.09 -6.52 1.88
N ARG A 391 1.02 -6.45 2.63
CA ARG A 391 1.53 -7.54 3.48
C ARG A 391 1.71 -7.05 4.91
N GLY A 392 0.68 -7.24 5.72
CA GLY A 392 0.66 -6.75 7.09
C GLY A 392 -0.51 -7.28 7.90
N SER A 393 -0.91 -6.49 8.88
CA SER A 393 -2.10 -6.67 9.69
C SER A 393 -3.36 -6.44 8.88
N SER A 394 -4.46 -7.04 9.34
CA SER A 394 -5.80 -6.83 8.81
C SER A 394 -6.18 -5.35 8.73
N GLN A 395 -5.71 -4.55 9.70
CA GLN A 395 -5.98 -3.12 9.73
C GLN A 395 -5.32 -2.40 8.56
N LEU A 396 -4.02 -2.64 8.33
CA LEU A 396 -3.28 -2.08 7.20
C LEU A 396 -3.96 -2.44 5.86
N VAL A 397 -4.35 -3.72 5.69
CA VAL A 397 -5.02 -4.18 4.47
C VAL A 397 -6.34 -3.45 4.25
N ARG A 398 -7.17 -3.31 5.29
CA ARG A 398 -8.45 -2.59 5.21
C ARG A 398 -8.29 -1.11 4.90
N ASP A 399 -7.28 -0.47 5.49
CA ASP A 399 -7.03 0.95 5.26
C ASP A 399 -6.55 1.19 3.81
N ILE A 400 -5.69 0.31 3.28
CA ILE A 400 -5.27 0.34 1.87
C ILE A 400 -6.46 0.09 0.94
N GLN A 401 -7.30 -0.91 1.23
CA GLN A 401 -8.50 -1.18 0.43
C GLN A 401 -9.48 0.01 0.42
N ARG A 402 -9.56 0.77 1.52
CA ARG A 402 -10.39 1.98 1.60
C ARG A 402 -9.78 3.16 0.84
N ALA A 403 -8.47 3.31 0.89
CA ALA A 403 -7.73 4.40 0.26
C ALA A 403 -7.56 4.20 -1.25
N ALA A 404 -7.33 2.95 -1.69
CA ALA A 404 -7.13 2.59 -3.09
C ALA A 404 -8.45 2.67 -3.87
N LYS A 405 -8.69 3.84 -4.48
CA LYS A 405 -9.76 4.05 -5.46
C LYS A 405 -9.16 3.93 -6.85
N GLY A 406 -9.67 3.00 -7.65
CA GLY A 406 -9.23 2.78 -9.03
C GLY A 406 -8.16 1.70 -9.20
N ILE A 407 -7.23 1.56 -8.24
CA ILE A 407 -6.18 0.54 -8.29
C ILE A 407 -6.66 -0.77 -7.64
N PRO A 408 -6.58 -1.92 -8.32
CA PRO A 408 -6.88 -3.22 -7.72
C PRO A 408 -5.95 -3.53 -6.53
N VAL A 409 -6.51 -4.13 -5.48
CA VAL A 409 -5.76 -4.56 -4.28
C VAL A 409 -5.84 -6.08 -4.18
N LEU A 410 -4.69 -6.75 -4.17
CA LEU A 410 -4.58 -8.21 -4.02
C LEU A 410 -4.06 -8.56 -2.63
N GLY A 411 -4.90 -9.25 -1.86
CA GLY A 411 -4.57 -9.74 -0.52
C GLY A 411 -5.81 -10.28 0.18
N HIS A 412 -5.69 -10.48 1.48
CA HIS A 412 -6.81 -10.86 2.34
C HIS A 412 -6.78 -9.99 3.60
N SER A 413 -7.95 -9.59 4.10
CA SER A 413 -8.06 -8.82 5.33
C SER A 413 -8.18 -9.70 6.56
N GLU A 414 -8.69 -10.94 6.42
CA GLU A 414 -9.07 -11.81 7.55
C GLU A 414 -8.86 -13.30 7.20
N GLY A 415 -8.57 -14.10 8.22
CA GLY A 415 -8.19 -15.50 8.14
C GLY A 415 -9.05 -16.45 8.98
N ILE A 416 -10.39 -16.31 8.92
CA ILE A 416 -11.32 -17.14 9.71
C ILE A 416 -11.49 -18.49 9.02
N CYS A 417 -10.63 -19.44 9.38
CA CYS A 417 -10.57 -20.78 8.79
C CYS A 417 -11.27 -21.82 9.66
N HIS A 418 -11.96 -22.77 9.03
CA HIS A 418 -12.68 -23.84 9.71
C HIS A 418 -12.04 -25.21 9.50
N VAL A 419 -12.13 -26.05 10.53
CA VAL A 419 -11.97 -27.50 10.38
C VAL A 419 -13.29 -28.15 10.80
N TYR A 420 -13.90 -28.91 9.89
CA TYR A 420 -15.12 -29.67 10.12
C TYR A 420 -14.80 -31.15 10.34
N ILE A 421 -15.21 -31.66 11.50
CA ILE A 421 -15.13 -33.07 11.85
C ILE A 421 -16.48 -33.71 11.57
N ASP A 422 -16.52 -34.53 10.53
CA ASP A 422 -17.69 -35.29 10.12
C ASP A 422 -17.97 -36.50 11.04
N ALA A 423 -19.17 -37.07 10.95
CA ALA A 423 -19.57 -38.25 11.70
C ALA A 423 -18.66 -39.47 11.43
N GLU A 424 -18.14 -39.61 10.20
CA GLU A 424 -17.32 -40.74 9.77
C GLU A 424 -15.81 -40.41 9.80
N ALA A 425 -15.40 -39.47 10.65
CA ALA A 425 -14.00 -39.07 10.80
C ALA A 425 -13.13 -40.11 11.51
N SER A 426 -11.92 -40.35 11.00
CA SER A 426 -10.90 -41.15 11.68
C SER A 426 -10.29 -40.40 12.87
N ILE A 427 -10.33 -41.03 14.04
CA ILE A 427 -9.78 -40.50 15.31
C ILE A 427 -8.33 -40.04 15.14
N ASP A 428 -7.47 -40.88 14.54
CA ASP A 428 -6.04 -40.61 14.41
C ASP A 428 -5.75 -39.41 13.51
N LYS A 429 -6.57 -39.21 12.46
CA LYS A 429 -6.42 -38.08 11.54
C LYS A 429 -6.89 -36.79 12.19
N VAL A 430 -8.04 -36.81 12.87
CA VAL A 430 -8.63 -35.65 13.55
C VAL A 430 -7.63 -35.00 14.50
N ILE A 431 -7.03 -35.77 15.41
CA ILE A 431 -6.10 -35.22 16.41
C ILE A 431 -4.88 -34.56 15.75
N LYS A 432 -4.32 -35.18 14.70
CA LYS A 432 -3.17 -34.63 13.98
C LYS A 432 -3.52 -33.34 13.25
N ILE A 433 -4.64 -33.35 12.51
CA ILE A 433 -5.06 -32.22 11.67
C ILE A 433 -5.46 -31.03 12.53
N VAL A 434 -6.26 -31.23 13.58
CA VAL A 434 -6.70 -30.14 14.47
C VAL A 434 -5.52 -29.54 15.23
N ARG A 435 -4.61 -30.38 15.76
CA ARG A 435 -3.40 -29.90 16.44
C ARG A 435 -2.56 -29.04 15.51
N ASP A 436 -2.25 -29.55 14.31
CA ASP A 436 -1.41 -28.82 13.35
C ASP A 436 -2.09 -27.53 12.89
N SER A 437 -3.38 -27.59 12.56
CA SER A 437 -4.14 -26.45 12.06
C SER A 437 -4.21 -25.28 13.06
N LYS A 438 -4.23 -25.54 14.38
CA LYS A 438 -4.25 -24.48 15.40
C LYS A 438 -2.87 -24.15 15.98
N CYS A 439 -2.04 -25.15 16.28
CA CYS A 439 -0.89 -25.01 17.15
C CYS A 439 0.46 -24.84 16.42
N ASP A 440 0.57 -25.21 15.13
CA ASP A 440 1.83 -25.07 14.36
C ASP A 440 2.30 -23.61 14.33
N TYR A 441 1.41 -22.71 13.91
CA TYR A 441 1.66 -21.28 13.89
C TYR A 441 0.35 -20.50 14.10
N PRO A 442 -0.06 -20.26 15.36
CA PRO A 442 -1.38 -19.71 15.69
C PRO A 442 -1.67 -18.32 15.12
N ALA A 443 -0.61 -17.53 14.84
CA ALA A 443 -0.71 -16.19 14.27
C ALA A 443 -0.70 -16.17 12.72
N ALA A 444 -0.77 -17.34 12.07
CA ALA A 444 -0.93 -17.46 10.63
C ALA A 444 -2.39 -17.21 10.23
N CYS A 445 -2.60 -16.59 9.07
CA CYS A 445 -3.94 -16.32 8.54
C CYS A 445 -4.72 -17.56 8.10
N ASN A 446 -4.04 -18.70 7.98
CA ASN A 446 -4.64 -19.99 7.65
C ASN A 446 -4.69 -20.93 8.88
N ALA A 447 -4.46 -20.41 10.09
CA ALA A 447 -4.67 -21.17 11.32
C ALA A 447 -6.17 -21.42 11.52
N MET A 448 -6.55 -22.58 12.06
CA MET A 448 -7.94 -22.87 12.39
C MET A 448 -8.43 -21.90 13.48
N GLU A 449 -9.54 -21.22 13.23
CA GLU A 449 -10.17 -20.32 14.20
C GLU A 449 -11.46 -20.94 14.78
N THR A 450 -12.17 -21.74 13.98
CA THR A 450 -13.38 -22.45 14.39
C THR A 450 -13.29 -23.94 14.07
N LEU A 451 -13.54 -24.78 15.06
CA LEU A 451 -13.71 -26.22 14.92
C LEU A 451 -15.20 -26.55 14.89
N LEU A 452 -15.69 -27.05 13.76
CA LEU A 452 -17.05 -27.54 13.61
C LEU A 452 -17.09 -29.04 13.88
N VAL A 453 -17.99 -29.47 14.74
CA VAL A 453 -18.10 -30.88 15.16
C VAL A 453 -19.49 -31.40 14.84
N HIS A 454 -19.57 -32.49 14.10
CA HIS A 454 -20.84 -33.16 13.86
C HIS A 454 -21.44 -33.66 15.20
N ARG A 455 -22.75 -33.50 15.40
CA ARG A 455 -23.44 -33.83 16.66
C ARG A 455 -23.16 -35.25 17.18
N ASP A 456 -22.97 -36.20 16.27
CA ASP A 456 -22.76 -37.62 16.61
C ASP A 456 -21.34 -37.84 17.18
N VAL A 457 -20.38 -36.98 16.82
CA VAL A 457 -19.00 -37.01 17.34
C VAL A 457 -18.95 -36.53 18.80
N LEU A 458 -19.80 -35.58 19.21
CA LEU A 458 -19.80 -35.06 20.58
C LEU A 458 -19.93 -36.13 21.67
N ARG A 459 -20.65 -37.21 21.36
CA ARG A 459 -20.90 -38.31 22.31
C ARG A 459 -19.87 -39.44 22.20
N ALA A 460 -18.95 -39.35 21.25
CA ALA A 460 -17.93 -40.35 21.00
C ALA A 460 -16.67 -40.05 21.83
N PRO A 461 -15.88 -41.08 22.21
CA PRO A 461 -14.59 -40.90 22.88
C PRO A 461 -13.58 -40.06 22.11
N LEU A 462 -13.82 -39.84 20.81
CA LEU A 462 -13.08 -38.93 19.96
C LEU A 462 -13.14 -37.48 20.49
N PHE A 463 -14.31 -37.02 20.93
CA PHE A 463 -14.48 -35.64 21.38
C PHE A 463 -13.65 -35.35 22.63
N ASP A 464 -13.64 -36.27 23.59
CA ASP A 464 -12.82 -36.14 24.80
C ASP A 464 -11.33 -36.02 24.46
N GLN A 465 -10.84 -36.82 23.50
CA GLN A 465 -9.45 -36.75 23.04
C GLN A 465 -9.09 -35.43 22.36
N ILE A 466 -10.01 -34.83 21.60
CA ILE A 466 -9.81 -33.50 21.00
C ILE A 466 -9.65 -32.46 22.10
N ILE A 467 -10.56 -32.46 23.08
CA ILE A 467 -10.54 -31.48 24.17
C ILE A 467 -9.29 -31.64 25.04
N ASP A 468 -8.90 -32.87 25.39
CA ASP A 468 -7.69 -33.14 26.16
C ASP A 468 -6.42 -32.75 25.41
N MET A 469 -6.37 -32.99 24.09
CA MET A 469 -5.29 -32.51 23.24
C MET A 469 -5.20 -30.98 23.27
N LEU A 470 -6.32 -30.28 23.01
CA LEU A 470 -6.35 -28.81 23.01
C LEU A 470 -5.95 -28.23 24.37
N ARG A 471 -6.39 -28.82 25.48
CA ARG A 471 -5.95 -28.42 26.83
C ARG A 471 -4.46 -28.64 27.06
N THR A 472 -3.92 -29.75 26.58
CA THR A 472 -2.48 -30.07 26.69
C THR A 472 -1.63 -29.05 25.94
N GLU A 473 -2.07 -28.64 24.75
CA GLU A 473 -1.46 -27.57 23.95
C GLU A 473 -1.79 -26.16 24.48
N ARG A 474 -2.55 -26.06 25.58
CA ARG A 474 -2.97 -24.81 26.23
C ARG A 474 -3.86 -23.92 25.36
N VAL A 475 -4.60 -24.51 24.44
CA VAL A 475 -5.57 -23.80 23.60
C VAL A 475 -6.80 -23.45 24.44
N LYS A 476 -7.15 -22.18 24.48
CA LYS A 476 -8.37 -21.69 25.13
C LYS A 476 -9.57 -21.89 24.22
N ILE A 477 -10.55 -22.64 24.71
CA ILE A 477 -11.75 -22.99 23.97
C ILE A 477 -12.86 -22.00 24.28
N HIS A 478 -13.50 -21.49 23.23
CA HIS A 478 -14.72 -20.69 23.32
C HIS A 478 -15.89 -21.47 22.73
N ALA A 479 -17.04 -21.48 23.42
CA ALA A 479 -18.19 -22.25 22.94
C ALA A 479 -19.07 -21.45 21.98
N GLY A 480 -19.37 -22.01 20.82
CA GLY A 480 -20.46 -21.56 19.97
C GLY A 480 -21.82 -21.77 20.66
N PRO A 481 -22.88 -21.03 20.27
CA PRO A 481 -24.21 -21.15 20.86
C PRO A 481 -24.75 -22.58 20.95
N ARG A 482 -24.59 -23.41 19.91
CA ARG A 482 -25.09 -24.80 19.98
C ARG A 482 -24.21 -25.65 20.88
N PHE A 483 -22.90 -25.53 20.79
CA PHE A 483 -21.99 -26.25 21.69
C PHE A 483 -22.25 -25.91 23.16
N ALA A 484 -22.46 -24.63 23.49
CA ALA A 484 -22.78 -24.16 24.84
C ALA A 484 -24.05 -24.82 25.41
N SER A 485 -25.05 -25.11 24.57
CA SER A 485 -26.29 -25.78 25.00
C SER A 485 -26.09 -27.24 25.45
N TYR A 486 -24.98 -27.87 25.07
CA TYR A 486 -24.61 -29.22 25.51
C TYR A 486 -23.77 -29.22 26.80
N LEU A 487 -23.34 -28.05 27.27
CA LEU A 487 -22.43 -27.92 28.41
C LEU A 487 -23.18 -27.49 29.68
N THR A 488 -22.90 -28.17 30.79
CA THR A 488 -23.47 -27.83 32.10
C THR A 488 -22.71 -26.70 32.81
N PHE A 489 -21.45 -26.46 32.42
CA PHE A 489 -20.56 -25.42 32.92
C PHE A 489 -19.54 -25.05 31.81
N SER A 490 -18.74 -24.00 32.00
CA SER A 490 -17.69 -23.46 31.10
C SER A 490 -17.17 -24.37 29.98
N PRO A 491 -16.84 -23.82 28.78
CA PRO A 491 -16.56 -22.41 28.49
C PRO A 491 -17.79 -21.52 28.23
N SER A 492 -17.57 -20.21 28.32
CA SER A 492 -18.58 -19.18 28.04
C SER A 492 -18.93 -19.13 26.56
N GLU A 493 -20.20 -18.83 26.27
CA GLU A 493 -20.69 -18.61 24.91
C GLU A 493 -19.98 -17.42 24.25
N VAL A 494 -19.65 -17.57 22.96
CA VAL A 494 -18.99 -16.54 22.15
C VAL A 494 -19.96 -15.41 21.81
N LYS A 495 -19.43 -14.19 21.73
CA LYS A 495 -20.20 -13.03 21.24
C LYS A 495 -20.32 -12.99 19.72
N SER A 496 -19.39 -13.60 19.02
CA SER A 496 -19.30 -13.61 17.56
C SER A 496 -18.62 -14.89 17.08
N LEU A 497 -19.22 -15.53 16.08
CA LEU A 497 -18.61 -16.63 15.31
C LEU A 497 -17.66 -16.11 14.21
N ARG A 498 -17.56 -14.78 14.04
CA ARG A 498 -16.63 -14.12 13.13
C ARG A 498 -15.46 -13.51 13.90
N THR A 499 -14.67 -14.36 14.54
CA THR A 499 -13.51 -13.92 15.32
C THR A 499 -12.27 -14.64 14.80
N GLU A 500 -11.29 -13.89 14.32
CA GLU A 500 -9.92 -14.38 14.14
C GLU A 500 -9.17 -14.11 15.44
N TYR A 501 -8.82 -15.17 16.18
CA TYR A 501 -8.13 -15.07 17.46
C TYR A 501 -6.64 -14.81 17.25
N GLY A 502 -6.02 -15.46 16.25
CA GLY A 502 -4.59 -15.27 15.92
C GLY A 502 -3.62 -15.69 17.03
N ASP A 503 -4.08 -16.52 17.96
CA ASP A 503 -3.33 -17.05 19.11
C ASP A 503 -3.82 -18.48 19.42
N LEU A 504 -3.34 -19.10 20.51
CA LEU A 504 -3.81 -20.36 21.06
C LEU A 504 -5.22 -20.24 21.67
N GLU A 505 -6.17 -19.74 20.89
CA GLU A 505 -7.60 -19.74 21.17
C GLU A 505 -8.36 -20.24 19.93
N CYS A 506 -9.49 -20.91 20.13
CA CYS A 506 -10.40 -21.32 19.05
C CYS A 506 -11.86 -21.39 19.52
N CYS A 507 -12.78 -21.25 18.58
CA CYS A 507 -14.20 -21.54 18.79
C CYS A 507 -14.49 -23.01 18.50
N ILE A 508 -15.33 -23.66 19.31
CA ILE A 508 -15.92 -24.97 18.98
C ILE A 508 -17.42 -24.77 18.81
N GLU A 509 -17.96 -25.22 17.67
CA GLU A 509 -19.39 -25.19 17.39
C GLU A 509 -19.90 -26.54 16.86
N VAL A 510 -21.16 -26.84 17.13
CA VAL A 510 -21.81 -28.11 16.78
C VAL A 510 -22.73 -27.92 15.59
N VAL A 511 -22.69 -28.87 14.65
CA VAL A 511 -23.55 -28.92 13.47
C VAL A 511 -24.22 -30.30 13.33
N ASP A 512 -25.40 -30.35 12.75
CA ASP A 512 -26.20 -31.58 12.61
C ASP A 512 -25.93 -32.36 11.33
N SER A 513 -25.25 -31.75 10.35
CA SER A 513 -25.00 -32.34 9.04
C SER A 513 -23.89 -31.61 8.29
N LEU A 514 -23.42 -32.22 7.20
CA LEU A 514 -22.53 -31.59 6.22
C LEU A 514 -23.08 -30.25 5.71
N GLN A 515 -24.37 -30.19 5.37
CA GLN A 515 -24.98 -28.98 4.81
C GLN A 515 -24.91 -27.82 5.80
N GLU A 516 -25.17 -28.08 7.08
CA GLU A 516 -25.08 -27.04 8.10
C GLU A 516 -23.63 -26.59 8.35
N ALA A 517 -22.66 -27.49 8.21
CA ALA A 517 -21.25 -27.13 8.22
C ALA A 517 -20.89 -26.18 7.07
N ILE A 518 -21.33 -26.50 5.85
CA ILE A 518 -21.15 -25.66 4.66
C ILE A 518 -21.81 -24.29 4.84
N ASP A 519 -23.05 -24.27 5.30
CA ASP A 519 -23.81 -23.04 5.55
C ASP A 519 -23.15 -22.18 6.63
N HIS A 520 -22.59 -22.80 7.68
CA HIS A 520 -21.82 -22.11 8.71
C HIS A 520 -20.57 -21.47 8.11
N ILE A 521 -19.79 -22.22 7.33
CA ILE A 521 -18.54 -21.73 6.73
C ILE A 521 -18.83 -20.58 5.76
N HIS A 522 -19.81 -20.70 4.88
CA HIS A 522 -20.22 -19.59 4.00
C HIS A 522 -20.68 -18.35 4.77
N LYS A 523 -21.35 -18.55 5.90
CA LYS A 523 -21.89 -17.46 6.70
C LYS A 523 -20.85 -16.79 7.59
N TYR A 524 -19.84 -17.49 8.09
CA TYR A 524 -18.94 -16.97 9.13
C TYR A 524 -17.46 -16.96 8.74
N GLY A 525 -17.06 -17.75 7.75
CA GLY A 525 -15.69 -17.78 7.24
C GLY A 525 -15.31 -16.56 6.42
N SER A 526 -14.00 -16.40 6.23
CA SER A 526 -13.42 -15.37 5.37
C SER A 526 -13.15 -15.85 3.93
N SER A 527 -13.66 -17.05 3.58
CA SER A 527 -13.38 -17.76 2.32
C SER A 527 -11.87 -17.96 2.08
N HIS A 528 -11.09 -18.16 3.14
CA HIS A 528 -9.64 -18.39 3.08
C HIS A 528 -9.32 -19.87 2.89
N THR A 529 -9.31 -20.63 3.98
CA THR A 529 -9.00 -22.07 3.97
C THR A 529 -9.97 -22.81 4.86
N ASP A 530 -10.63 -23.84 4.34
CA ASP A 530 -11.55 -24.66 5.14
C ASP A 530 -11.33 -26.15 4.86
N VAL A 531 -11.50 -26.97 5.90
CA VAL A 531 -11.07 -28.38 5.90
C VAL A 531 -12.22 -29.27 6.34
N ILE A 532 -12.39 -30.42 5.69
CA ILE A 532 -13.18 -31.55 6.19
C ILE A 532 -12.29 -32.71 6.60
N VAL A 533 -12.63 -33.34 7.73
CA VAL A 533 -12.04 -34.60 8.17
C VAL A 533 -13.13 -35.67 8.16
N THR A 534 -13.02 -36.62 7.24
CA THR A 534 -13.97 -37.74 7.05
C THR A 534 -13.28 -38.91 6.32
N GLU A 535 -13.72 -40.15 6.57
CA GLU A 535 -13.37 -41.30 5.73
C GLU A 535 -14.40 -41.54 4.60
N ASN A 536 -15.52 -40.81 4.58
CA ASN A 536 -16.51 -40.91 3.52
C ASN A 536 -16.14 -40.03 2.32
N GLU A 537 -15.78 -40.67 1.22
CA GLU A 537 -15.39 -40.01 -0.03
C GLU A 537 -16.52 -39.16 -0.64
N GLU A 538 -17.77 -39.62 -0.58
CA GLU A 538 -18.91 -38.87 -1.13
C GLU A 538 -19.14 -37.57 -0.34
N THR A 539 -19.10 -37.65 1.00
CA THR A 539 -19.19 -36.47 1.87
C THR A 539 -18.02 -35.50 1.64
N ALA A 540 -16.80 -36.03 1.47
CA ALA A 540 -15.62 -35.23 1.18
C ALA A 540 -15.73 -34.48 -0.14
N GLU A 541 -16.09 -35.16 -1.23
CA GLU A 541 -16.25 -34.55 -2.56
C GLU A 541 -17.39 -33.52 -2.58
N GLN A 542 -18.50 -33.79 -1.87
CA GLN A 542 -19.57 -32.80 -1.70
C GLN A 542 -19.08 -31.53 -0.98
N PHE A 543 -18.27 -31.66 0.08
CA PHE A 543 -17.68 -30.53 0.78
C PHE A 543 -16.72 -29.73 -0.12
N LEU A 544 -15.82 -30.42 -0.83
CA LEU A 544 -14.86 -29.81 -1.76
C LEU A 544 -15.54 -29.04 -2.89
N GLN A 545 -16.65 -29.58 -3.41
CA GLN A 545 -17.38 -28.98 -4.53
C GLN A 545 -18.25 -27.78 -4.09
N GLN A 546 -18.90 -27.88 -2.93
CA GLN A 546 -19.90 -26.89 -2.51
C GLN A 546 -19.29 -25.67 -1.83
N LEU A 547 -18.15 -25.82 -1.15
CA LEU A 547 -17.48 -24.69 -0.52
C LEU A 547 -16.79 -23.80 -1.53
N ASP A 548 -16.93 -22.49 -1.31
CA ASP A 548 -16.40 -21.47 -2.20
C ASP A 548 -15.15 -20.76 -1.67
N SER A 549 -14.46 -21.33 -0.68
CA SER A 549 -13.21 -20.81 -0.13
C SER A 549 -12.05 -20.86 -1.12
N ALA A 550 -11.01 -20.07 -0.88
CA ALA A 550 -9.85 -20.02 -1.75
C ALA A 550 -9.07 -21.35 -1.74
N CYS A 551 -9.04 -22.03 -0.60
CA CYS A 551 -8.51 -23.38 -0.43
C CYS A 551 -9.55 -24.24 0.30
N VAL A 552 -9.85 -25.43 -0.23
CA VAL A 552 -10.71 -26.41 0.45
C VAL A 552 -9.97 -27.74 0.50
N PHE A 553 -9.85 -28.32 1.70
CA PHE A 553 -9.03 -29.51 1.92
C PHE A 553 -9.83 -30.67 2.50
N TRP A 554 -9.44 -31.89 2.13
CA TRP A 554 -9.91 -33.13 2.72
C TRP A 554 -8.75 -33.83 3.44
N ASN A 555 -8.93 -34.13 4.73
CA ASN A 555 -7.97 -34.87 5.55
C ASN A 555 -6.54 -34.26 5.56
N ALA A 556 -6.43 -32.94 5.41
CA ALA A 556 -5.17 -32.19 5.45
C ALA A 556 -5.32 -30.89 6.25
N SER A 557 -4.26 -30.51 6.98
CA SER A 557 -4.24 -29.30 7.80
C SER A 557 -4.49 -28.03 6.98
N SER A 558 -5.18 -27.05 7.56
CA SER A 558 -5.38 -25.73 6.94
C SER A 558 -4.06 -25.01 6.65
N ARG A 559 -3.00 -25.36 7.39
CA ARG A 559 -1.65 -24.82 7.25
C ARG A 559 -1.01 -25.11 5.89
N PHE A 560 -1.52 -26.10 5.15
CA PHE A 560 -1.03 -26.38 3.80
C PHE A 560 -1.32 -25.28 2.78
N ALA A 561 -2.26 -24.36 3.06
CA ALA A 561 -2.56 -23.21 2.21
C ALA A 561 -1.42 -22.17 2.24
N ASP A 562 -0.35 -22.45 1.51
CA ASP A 562 0.89 -21.69 1.42
C ASP A 562 1.55 -21.96 0.07
N GLY A 563 2.08 -20.93 -0.58
CA GLY A 563 2.61 -21.03 -1.94
C GLY A 563 3.79 -21.98 -2.08
N TYR A 564 4.69 -22.05 -1.08
CA TYR A 564 5.78 -23.01 -1.11
C TYR A 564 5.26 -24.45 -0.95
N ARG A 565 4.32 -24.68 -0.02
CA ARG A 565 3.70 -25.99 0.19
C ARG A 565 2.88 -26.47 -1.02
N PHE A 566 2.33 -25.54 -1.80
CA PHE A 566 1.63 -25.83 -3.07
C PHE A 566 2.57 -26.05 -4.26
N GLY A 567 3.89 -25.92 -4.08
CA GLY A 567 4.85 -26.09 -5.16
C GLY A 567 4.98 -24.88 -6.09
N LEU A 568 4.50 -23.69 -5.68
CA LEU A 568 4.66 -22.44 -6.43
C LEU A 568 6.05 -21.81 -6.23
N GLY A 569 6.87 -22.37 -5.33
CA GLY A 569 8.21 -21.89 -4.97
C GLY A 569 8.17 -20.70 -3.99
N ALA A 570 7.42 -19.66 -4.31
CA ALA A 570 7.16 -18.53 -3.43
C ALA A 570 5.78 -17.93 -3.67
N GLU A 571 5.34 -17.05 -2.77
CA GLU A 571 4.09 -16.32 -2.88
C GLU A 571 4.27 -14.82 -2.60
N VAL A 572 3.55 -13.99 -3.33
CA VAL A 572 3.38 -12.56 -2.99
C VAL A 572 2.37 -12.36 -1.87
N GLY A 573 1.57 -13.37 -1.55
CA GLY A 573 0.57 -13.40 -0.49
C GLY A 573 -0.57 -14.37 -0.84
N ILE A 574 -1.61 -14.39 -0.01
CA ILE A 574 -2.82 -15.19 -0.25
C ILE A 574 -3.96 -14.24 -0.61
N SER A 575 -4.76 -14.60 -1.62
CA SER A 575 -5.92 -13.83 -2.06
C SER A 575 -7.21 -14.59 -1.78
N THR A 576 -8.15 -13.95 -1.09
CA THR A 576 -9.53 -14.47 -0.96
C THR A 576 -10.47 -13.93 -2.04
N ALA A 577 -9.98 -13.01 -2.89
CA ALA A 577 -10.74 -12.43 -3.98
C ALA A 577 -11.15 -13.51 -5.00
N ARG A 578 -12.30 -13.29 -5.67
CA ARG A 578 -12.82 -14.22 -6.68
C ARG A 578 -12.38 -13.91 -8.11
N ILE A 579 -11.73 -12.76 -8.30
CA ILE A 579 -11.25 -12.30 -9.60
C ILE A 579 -9.72 -12.35 -9.65
N HIS A 580 -9.19 -12.55 -10.85
CA HIS A 580 -7.76 -12.58 -11.16
C HIS A 580 -7.01 -13.78 -10.55
N ALA A 581 -6.65 -13.73 -9.27
CA ALA A 581 -5.89 -14.76 -8.59
C ALA A 581 -6.50 -15.05 -7.20
N ARG A 582 -6.58 -16.34 -6.85
CA ARG A 582 -7.25 -16.84 -5.64
C ARG A 582 -6.43 -17.94 -4.98
N GLY A 583 -6.35 -17.92 -3.66
CA GLY A 583 -5.44 -18.76 -2.87
C GLY A 583 -4.02 -18.19 -2.82
N PRO A 584 -3.01 -19.01 -2.52
CA PRO A 584 -1.61 -18.61 -2.60
C PRO A 584 -1.25 -18.08 -3.98
N VAL A 585 -0.80 -16.83 -4.04
CA VAL A 585 -0.52 -16.11 -5.28
C VAL A 585 0.96 -16.19 -5.59
N GLY A 586 1.32 -17.10 -6.50
CA GLY A 586 2.67 -17.21 -7.06
C GLY A 586 2.89 -16.31 -8.28
N LEU A 587 3.85 -16.69 -9.13
CA LEU A 587 4.25 -15.96 -10.32
C LEU A 587 3.11 -15.67 -11.31
N GLU A 588 2.26 -16.66 -11.57
CA GLU A 588 1.14 -16.56 -12.52
C GLU A 588 0.12 -15.49 -12.12
N GLY A 589 -0.07 -15.28 -10.81
CA GLY A 589 -0.94 -14.23 -10.29
C GLY A 589 -0.39 -12.82 -10.49
N LEU A 590 0.83 -12.67 -11.02
CA LEU A 590 1.43 -11.38 -11.40
C LEU A 590 1.42 -11.15 -12.92
N LEU A 591 0.72 -12.00 -13.67
CA LEU A 591 0.58 -11.90 -15.11
C LEU A 591 -0.88 -11.64 -15.48
N THR A 592 -1.09 -10.93 -16.58
CA THR A 592 -2.39 -10.81 -17.26
C THR A 592 -2.27 -11.35 -18.68
N THR A 593 -3.29 -11.15 -19.51
CA THR A 593 -3.30 -11.65 -20.89
C THR A 593 -3.51 -10.53 -21.90
N LYS A 594 -2.98 -10.72 -23.11
CA LYS A 594 -3.18 -9.84 -24.25
C LYS A 594 -3.52 -10.66 -25.50
N TRP A 595 -4.45 -10.14 -26.31
CA TRP A 595 -4.77 -10.69 -27.62
C TRP A 595 -3.87 -10.08 -28.70
N VAL A 596 -3.24 -10.95 -29.50
CA VAL A 596 -2.36 -10.60 -30.61
C VAL A 596 -2.95 -11.19 -31.88
N LEU A 597 -3.42 -10.32 -32.78
CA LEU A 597 -3.95 -10.71 -34.08
C LEU A 597 -2.93 -10.36 -35.16
N ARG A 598 -2.53 -11.34 -35.96
CA ARG A 598 -1.66 -11.16 -37.12
C ARG A 598 -2.47 -11.42 -38.38
N GLY A 599 -2.55 -10.42 -39.24
CA GLY A 599 -3.27 -10.47 -40.52
C GLY A 599 -2.44 -9.94 -41.67
N ASP A 600 -3.03 -9.95 -42.85
CA ASP A 600 -2.44 -9.57 -44.15
C ASP A 600 -3.36 -8.55 -44.85
N GLY A 601 -3.69 -7.46 -44.14
CA GLY A 601 -4.59 -6.41 -44.65
C GLY A 601 -6.09 -6.69 -44.49
N HIS A 602 -6.48 -7.67 -43.67
CA HIS A 602 -7.89 -8.00 -43.40
C HIS A 602 -8.68 -6.81 -42.85
N THR A 603 -9.86 -6.55 -43.41
CA THR A 603 -10.81 -5.57 -42.87
C THR A 603 -12.09 -6.25 -42.39
N ALA A 604 -12.80 -5.64 -41.44
CA ALA A 604 -14.07 -6.20 -40.96
C ALA A 604 -15.15 -6.27 -42.05
N ALA A 605 -15.08 -5.38 -43.06
CA ALA A 605 -16.02 -5.36 -44.19
C ALA A 605 -15.90 -6.61 -45.07
N ASP A 606 -14.69 -7.16 -45.21
CA ASP A 606 -14.43 -8.39 -45.98
C ASP A 606 -15.19 -9.61 -45.42
N PHE A 607 -15.59 -9.56 -44.15
CA PHE A 607 -16.34 -10.62 -43.45
C PHE A 607 -17.83 -10.31 -43.26
N SER A 608 -18.32 -9.22 -43.87
CA SER A 608 -19.75 -8.91 -43.88
C SER A 608 -20.55 -9.93 -44.71
N GLU A 609 -21.87 -9.89 -44.66
CA GLU A 609 -22.74 -10.81 -45.43
C GLU A 609 -22.47 -10.75 -46.95
N GLN A 610 -22.02 -9.60 -47.45
CA GLN A 610 -21.64 -9.37 -48.85
C GLN A 610 -20.10 -9.39 -49.07
N GLY A 611 -19.32 -9.69 -48.04
CA GLY A 611 -17.87 -9.70 -48.07
C GLY A 611 -17.27 -10.92 -48.78
N SER A 612 -16.00 -10.82 -49.19
CA SER A 612 -15.30 -11.88 -49.92
C SER A 612 -14.63 -12.93 -49.03
N MET A 613 -14.57 -12.73 -47.72
CA MET A 613 -13.91 -13.60 -46.75
C MET A 613 -14.89 -14.27 -45.79
N LYS A 614 -14.46 -15.40 -45.21
CA LYS A 614 -15.25 -16.17 -44.25
C LYS A 614 -14.41 -16.52 -43.03
N PHE A 615 -15.05 -16.57 -41.88
CA PHE A 615 -14.43 -17.06 -40.66
C PHE A 615 -14.26 -18.58 -40.68
N LEU A 616 -13.16 -19.06 -40.10
CA LEU A 616 -12.85 -20.47 -39.88
C LEU A 616 -12.97 -20.84 -38.40
N HIS A 617 -12.47 -19.98 -37.50
CA HIS A 617 -12.45 -20.20 -36.04
C HIS A 617 -11.85 -21.55 -35.61
N GLU A 618 -10.80 -22.00 -36.29
CA GLU A 618 -10.14 -23.26 -35.99
C GLU A 618 -9.15 -23.07 -34.84
N ASN A 619 -9.33 -23.80 -33.74
CA ASN A 619 -8.33 -23.82 -32.66
C ASN A 619 -7.07 -24.54 -33.14
N LEU A 620 -5.92 -23.89 -33.00
CA LEU A 620 -4.63 -24.44 -33.35
C LEU A 620 -3.94 -24.99 -32.08
N PRO A 621 -3.07 -26.01 -32.22
CA PRO A 621 -2.27 -26.49 -31.11
C PRO A 621 -1.41 -25.38 -30.51
N VAL A 622 -1.41 -25.31 -29.18
CA VAL A 622 -0.49 -24.49 -28.40
C VAL A 622 0.66 -25.39 -27.97
N ALA A 623 1.90 -24.94 -28.13
CA ALA A 623 3.05 -25.69 -27.65
C ALA A 623 2.94 -25.83 -26.12
N HIS A 624 2.76 -27.05 -25.63
CA HIS A 624 3.00 -27.33 -24.22
C HIS A 624 4.52 -27.31 -24.01
N PRO A 625 5.05 -26.56 -23.04
CA PRO A 625 6.46 -26.60 -22.73
C PRO A 625 6.83 -28.05 -22.40
N LEU A 626 7.70 -28.63 -23.23
CA LEU A 626 8.24 -29.96 -23.01
C LEU A 626 9.13 -29.90 -21.78
N HIS A 627 8.60 -30.29 -20.62
CA HIS A 627 9.46 -30.67 -19.51
C HIS A 627 10.33 -31.87 -19.93
N GLY A 628 11.60 -31.62 -20.24
CA GLY A 628 12.65 -32.65 -20.18
C GLY A 628 13.14 -33.27 -21.50
N GLN A 629 13.30 -32.52 -22.58
CA GLN A 629 14.26 -32.93 -23.63
C GLN A 629 15.33 -31.86 -23.84
N ARG A 630 16.36 -31.90 -22.97
CA ARG A 630 17.69 -31.44 -23.38
C ARG A 630 18.15 -32.41 -24.46
N THR A 631 18.25 -31.93 -25.69
CA THR A 631 19.03 -32.58 -26.74
C THR A 631 20.47 -32.71 -26.23
N SER A 632 20.90 -33.94 -25.98
CA SER A 632 22.30 -34.27 -25.77
C SER A 632 23.09 -33.95 -27.04
N ASN A 633 24.02 -33.01 -26.93
CA ASN A 633 25.27 -33.01 -27.68
C ASN A 633 26.42 -32.89 -26.70
#